data_AF-W2WTC2-F1
#
_entry.id   AF-W2WTC2-F1
#
_cell.length_a   1.000
_cell.length_b   1.000
_cell.length_c   1.000
_cell.angle_alpha   90.00
_cell.angle_beta   90.00
_cell.angle_gamma   90.00
#
_symmetry.space_group_name_H-M   'P 1'
#
loop_
_entity.id
_entity.type
_entity.pdbx_description
1 polymer ?
#
loop_
_entity_poly.entity_id
_entity_poly.type
_entity_poly.pdbx_seq_one_letter_code
_entity_poly.pdbx_strand_id
1 'polypeptide(L)'
;MSSLPIFVPAVSNQEAQEMRCGYRSKRCELPRSLKRNGKLHRFCDYHRMKANVNQRRVDQKRREMTQKQTADASVSPRSTQDASFLPDVAWYDDLDPEDLEYLDQLLSSGGVENMDFNGGDRSDVVSNK
;
A
#
# COMPACT_ATOMS: atom_id res chain seq x y z
N MET A 1 46.72 -29.70 5.94
CA MET A 1 45.43 -29.05 5.61
C MET A 1 45.46 -27.68 6.25
N SER A 2 45.80 -26.64 5.48
CA SER A 2 46.04 -25.30 6.01
C SER A 2 44.72 -24.54 6.06
N SER A 3 44.16 -24.36 7.26
CA SER A 3 42.96 -23.52 7.46
C SER A 3 43.32 -22.05 7.25
N LEU A 4 42.68 -21.43 6.26
CA LEU A 4 42.77 -19.99 6.04
C LEU A 4 41.94 -19.25 7.12
N PRO A 5 42.45 -18.13 7.66
CA PRO A 5 41.68 -17.32 8.60
C PRO A 5 40.52 -16.63 7.88
N ILE A 6 39.31 -16.82 8.39
CA ILE A 6 38.10 -16.13 7.92
C ILE A 6 38.24 -14.66 8.32
N PHE A 7 38.50 -13.79 7.33
CA PHE A 7 38.51 -12.35 7.53
C PHE A 7 37.06 -11.87 7.68
N VAL A 8 36.63 -11.61 8.91
CA VAL A 8 35.35 -10.95 9.18
C VAL A 8 35.59 -9.45 9.06
N PRO A 9 35.06 -8.76 8.03
CA PRO A 9 35.25 -7.32 7.92
C PRO A 9 34.59 -6.64 9.11
N ALA A 10 35.35 -5.85 9.85
CA ALA A 10 34.83 -5.01 10.92
C ALA A 10 33.93 -3.93 10.30
N VAL A 11 32.63 -4.20 10.24
CA VAL A 11 31.63 -3.24 9.75
C VAL A 11 31.73 -1.97 10.60
N SER A 12 31.94 -0.83 9.94
CA SER A 12 32.16 0.43 10.64
C SER A 12 30.89 0.86 11.38
N ASN A 13 31.04 1.54 12.52
CA ASN A 13 29.91 2.02 13.31
C ASN A 13 28.99 2.99 12.54
N GLN A 14 29.49 3.63 11.47
CA GLN A 14 28.71 4.50 10.59
C GLN A 14 27.80 3.70 9.65
N GLU A 15 28.30 2.62 9.03
CA GLU A 15 27.48 1.72 8.20
C GLU A 15 26.38 1.05 9.05
N ALA A 16 26.72 0.64 10.27
CA ALA A 16 25.74 0.11 11.23
C ALA A 16 24.67 1.13 11.64
N GLN A 17 24.94 2.43 11.52
CA GLN A 17 23.94 3.49 11.73
C GLN A 17 23.11 3.76 10.48
N GLU A 18 23.72 3.68 9.29
CA GLU A 18 23.00 3.82 8.02
C GLU A 18 22.02 2.67 7.76
N MET A 19 22.33 1.46 8.26
CA MET A 19 21.44 0.30 8.17
C MET A 19 20.26 0.35 9.14
N ARG A 20 20.20 1.30 10.08
CA ARG A 20 19.13 1.37 11.10
C ARG A 20 17.91 2.14 10.63
N CYS A 21 16.75 1.76 11.16
CA CYS A 21 15.48 2.42 10.92
C CYS A 21 15.51 3.91 11.34
N GLY A 22 15.11 4.81 10.43
CA GLY A 22 15.09 6.26 10.62
C GLY A 22 13.87 6.81 11.39
N TYR A 23 13.35 6.07 12.37
CA TYR A 23 12.21 6.53 13.18
C TYR A 23 12.65 7.65 14.14
N ARG A 24 11.94 8.78 14.12
CA ARG A 24 12.39 10.03 14.78
C ARG A 24 12.08 10.13 16.28
N SER A 25 10.99 9.52 16.74
CA SER A 25 10.53 9.72 18.13
C SER A 25 11.33 8.88 19.13
N LYS A 26 11.56 7.60 18.83
CA LYS A 26 12.40 6.70 19.62
C LYS A 26 13.45 6.09 18.73
N ARG A 27 14.70 5.98 19.21
CA ARG A 27 15.75 5.30 18.45
C ARG A 27 15.34 3.83 18.24
N CYS A 28 15.29 3.44 16.97
CA CYS A 28 14.97 2.07 16.58
C CYS A 28 16.25 1.35 16.20
N GLU A 29 16.46 0.18 16.79
CA GLU A 29 17.67 -0.63 16.55
C GLU A 29 17.48 -1.65 15.42
N LEU A 30 16.23 -1.83 14.98
CA LEU A 30 15.91 -2.73 13.88
C LEU A 30 16.49 -2.20 12.56
N PRO A 31 16.99 -3.09 11.70
CA PRO A 31 17.51 -2.71 10.40
C PRO A 31 16.40 -2.16 9.50
N ARG A 32 16.78 -1.33 8.53
CA ARG A 32 15.93 -0.90 7.43
C ARG A 32 15.47 -2.11 6.63
N SER A 33 14.20 -2.15 6.29
CA SER A 33 13.69 -3.21 5.42
C SER A 33 14.10 -2.99 3.98
N LEU A 34 14.05 -4.03 3.16
CA LEU A 34 14.33 -3.94 1.73
C LEU A 34 13.03 -3.73 0.95
N LYS A 35 13.07 -2.82 -0.03
CA LYS A 35 12.08 -2.77 -1.11
C LYS A 35 12.33 -3.94 -2.09
N ARG A 36 11.35 -4.26 -2.93
CA ARG A 36 11.46 -5.33 -3.96
C ARG A 36 12.63 -5.08 -4.92
N ASN A 37 12.85 -3.82 -5.29
CA ASN A 37 13.98 -3.34 -6.08
C ASN A 37 15.36 -3.40 -5.38
N GLY A 38 15.46 -4.02 -4.20
CA GLY A 38 16.70 -4.17 -3.44
C GLY A 38 17.20 -2.90 -2.72
N LYS A 39 16.52 -1.75 -2.84
CA LYS A 39 16.88 -0.53 -2.10
C LYS A 39 16.38 -0.60 -0.65
N LEU A 40 17.16 -0.05 0.28
CA LEU A 40 16.76 0.05 1.69
C LEU A 40 15.62 1.07 1.86
N HIS A 41 14.57 0.63 2.54
CA HIS A 41 13.49 1.49 3.01
C HIS A 41 14.01 2.43 4.12
N ARG A 42 13.32 3.54 4.34
CA ARG A 42 13.66 4.47 5.44
C ARG A 42 13.39 3.91 6.84
N PHE A 43 12.58 2.87 6.94
CA PHE A 43 12.06 2.30 8.20
C PHE A 43 12.27 0.79 8.21
N CYS A 44 12.25 0.20 9.40
CA CYS A 44 12.13 -1.26 9.55
C CYS A 44 10.69 -1.72 9.25
N ASP A 45 10.49 -3.03 9.12
CA ASP A 45 9.18 -3.62 8.83
C ASP A 45 8.13 -3.30 9.89
N TYR A 46 8.52 -3.31 11.17
CA TYR A 46 7.63 -2.94 12.27
C TYR A 46 7.09 -1.52 12.11
N HIS A 47 7.96 -0.55 11.83
CA HIS A 47 7.55 0.85 11.68
C HIS A 47 6.82 1.11 10.35
N ARG A 48 7.15 0.38 9.29
CA ARG A 48 6.41 0.42 8.02
C ARG A 48 4.96 -0.03 8.23
N MET A 49 4.74 -1.14 8.93
CA MET A 49 3.41 -1.63 9.26
C MET A 49 2.63 -0.65 10.13
N LYS A 50 3.28 -0.09 11.16
CA LYS A 50 2.67 0.90 12.05
C LYS A 50 2.28 2.19 11.31
N ALA A 51 3.13 2.64 10.37
CA ALA A 51 2.83 3.78 9.51
C ALA A 51 1.59 3.51 8.64
N ASN A 52 1.49 2.32 8.04
CA ASN A 52 0.31 1.93 7.25
C ASN A 52 -0.98 1.93 8.06
N VAL A 53 -0.94 1.40 9.29
CA VAL A 53 -2.12 1.43 10.19
C VAL A 53 -2.48 2.87 10.56
N ASN A 54 -1.49 3.72 10.86
CA ASN A 54 -1.74 5.12 11.16
C ASN A 54 -2.30 5.88 9.95
N GLN A 55 -1.80 5.61 8.74
CA GLN A 55 -2.29 6.18 7.50
C GLN A 55 -3.77 5.84 7.31
N ARG A 56 -4.13 4.55 7.38
CA ARG A 56 -5.53 4.09 7.30
C ARG A 56 -6.45 4.79 8.32
N ARG A 57 -5.98 4.95 9.56
CA ARG A 57 -6.72 5.62 10.63
C ARG A 57 -6.93 7.10 10.34
N VAL A 58 -5.91 7.80 9.83
CA VAL A 58 -6.01 9.21 9.46
C VAL A 58 -6.95 9.39 8.26
N ASP A 59 -6.86 8.52 7.26
CA ASP A 59 -7.71 8.56 6.07
C ASP A 59 -9.17 8.27 6.41
N GLN A 60 -9.43 7.30 7.29
CA GLN A 60 -10.78 7.03 7.80
C GLN A 60 -11.36 8.28 8.48
N LYS A 61 -10.61 8.91 9.40
CA LYS A 61 -11.06 10.14 10.05
C LYS A 61 -11.32 11.27 9.05
N ARG A 62 -10.49 11.41 8.03
CA ARG A 62 -10.69 12.40 6.96
C ARG A 62 -12.00 12.13 6.21
N ARG A 63 -12.26 10.88 5.82
CA ARG A 63 -13.51 10.46 5.14
C ARG A 63 -14.75 10.75 5.99
N GLU A 64 -14.71 10.42 7.28
CA GLU A 64 -15.81 10.70 8.21
C GLU A 64 -16.08 12.20 8.37
N MET A 65 -15.04 13.04 8.39
CA MET A 65 -15.20 14.51 8.43
C MET A 65 -15.80 15.05 7.13
N THR A 66 -15.33 14.60 5.97
CA THR A 66 -15.87 15.02 4.67
C THR A 66 -17.33 14.60 4.51
N GLN A 67 -17.70 13.37 4.90
CA GLN A 67 -19.09 12.90 4.81
C GLN A 67 -20.06 13.73 5.66
N LYS A 68 -19.63 14.15 6.86
CA LYS A 68 -20.42 15.06 7.72
C LYS A 68 -20.61 16.43 7.08
N GLN A 69 -19.59 16.95 6.39
CA GLN A 69 -19.67 18.23 5.67
C GLN A 69 -20.56 18.14 4.42
N THR A 70 -20.64 16.99 3.75
CA THR A 70 -21.50 16.81 2.57
C THR A 70 -22.97 16.53 2.90
N ALA A 71 -23.29 16.07 4.12
CA ALA A 71 -24.67 15.83 4.53
C ALA A 71 -25.48 17.13 4.76
N ASP A 72 -24.80 18.23 5.09
CA ASP A 72 -25.42 19.57 5.21
C ASP A 72 -25.45 20.34 3.86
N ALA A 73 -24.88 19.78 2.80
CA ALA A 73 -24.80 20.40 1.48
C ALA A 73 -25.62 19.61 0.44
N SER A 74 -26.95 19.66 0.54
CA SER A 74 -27.87 19.19 -0.51
C SER A 74 -27.87 20.13 -1.72
N VAL A 75 -26.74 20.27 -2.40
CA VAL A 75 -26.65 20.96 -3.70
C VAL A 75 -25.87 20.07 -4.67
N SER A 76 -26.55 19.69 -5.75
CA SER A 76 -26.14 18.74 -6.79
C SER A 76 -24.67 18.82 -7.24
N PRO A 77 -23.97 17.68 -7.44
CA PRO A 77 -22.75 17.67 -8.23
C PRO A 77 -23.13 17.45 -9.70
N ARG A 78 -23.45 18.54 -10.41
CA ARG A 78 -23.34 18.54 -11.87
C ARG A 78 -22.45 19.69 -12.28
N SER A 79 -21.16 19.42 -12.30
CA SER A 79 -20.22 20.10 -13.19
C SER A 79 -19.16 19.10 -13.63
N THR A 80 -19.43 18.50 -14.79
CA THR A 80 -18.38 18.03 -15.70
C THR A 80 -17.51 19.24 -16.02
N GLN A 81 -16.33 19.37 -15.40
CA GLN A 81 -15.18 20.20 -15.82
C GLN A 81 -14.21 20.37 -14.63
N ASP A 82 -13.53 19.31 -14.23
CA ASP A 82 -12.25 19.47 -13.53
C ASP A 82 -11.41 18.18 -13.68
N ALA A 83 -10.70 18.06 -14.80
CA ALA A 83 -9.70 17.01 -14.99
C ALA A 83 -8.45 17.20 -14.09
N SER A 84 -8.43 18.26 -13.28
CA SER A 84 -7.41 18.56 -12.25
C SER A 84 -7.80 18.01 -10.87
N PHE A 85 -9.00 17.43 -10.71
CA PHE A 85 -9.45 16.74 -9.50
C PHE A 85 -9.20 15.22 -9.51
N LEU A 86 -8.29 14.74 -10.36
CA LEU A 86 -7.65 13.46 -10.07
C LEU A 86 -6.73 13.71 -8.86
N PRO A 87 -6.98 13.10 -7.68
CA PRO A 87 -6.08 13.25 -6.56
C PRO A 87 -4.73 12.70 -7.02
N ASP A 88 -3.74 13.59 -7.17
CA ASP A 88 -2.33 13.33 -7.47
C ASP A 88 -2.04 11.83 -7.46
N VAL A 89 -2.23 11.17 -8.61
CA VAL A 89 -2.18 9.70 -8.72
C VAL A 89 -0.71 9.29 -8.78
N ALA A 90 0.06 9.68 -7.77
CA ALA A 90 1.40 9.18 -7.48
C ALA A 90 1.37 7.74 -6.93
N TRP A 91 0.21 7.08 -6.95
CA TRP A 91 0.12 5.64 -6.69
C TRP A 91 0.72 4.80 -7.81
N TYR A 92 0.96 5.40 -8.99
CA TYR A 92 1.68 4.78 -10.10
C TYR A 92 3.19 5.07 -10.07
N ASP A 93 3.60 6.26 -9.60
CA ASP A 93 5.02 6.65 -9.50
C ASP A 93 5.80 5.87 -8.43
N ASP A 94 5.13 5.34 -7.41
CA ASP A 94 5.73 4.47 -6.40
C ASP A 94 5.81 2.99 -6.83
N LEU A 95 5.20 2.60 -7.95
CA LEU A 95 5.30 1.26 -8.54
C LEU A 95 6.51 1.20 -9.46
N ASP A 96 7.37 0.21 -9.27
CA ASP A 96 8.53 0.03 -10.13
C ASP A 96 8.09 -0.48 -11.53
N PRO A 97 8.92 -0.26 -12.58
CA PRO A 97 8.59 -0.66 -13.94
C PRO A 97 8.24 -2.15 -14.08
N GLU A 98 8.85 -3.01 -13.26
CA GLU A 98 8.56 -4.44 -13.20
C GLU A 98 7.18 -4.76 -12.56
N ASP A 99 6.77 -4.06 -11.50
CA ASP A 99 5.41 -4.19 -10.94
C ASP A 99 4.36 -3.75 -11.98
N LEU A 100 4.67 -2.77 -12.83
CA LEU A 100 3.77 -2.33 -13.91
C LEU A 100 3.64 -3.37 -15.03
N GLU A 101 4.76 -3.97 -15.46
CA GLU A 101 4.76 -5.05 -16.45
C GLU A 101 4.03 -6.30 -15.92
N TYR A 102 4.19 -6.62 -14.64
CA TYR A 102 3.45 -7.71 -14.00
C TYR A 102 1.95 -7.44 -13.96
N LEU A 103 1.53 -6.21 -13.62
CA LEU A 103 0.11 -5.83 -13.65
C LEU A 103 -0.45 -5.85 -15.07
N ASP A 104 0.30 -5.38 -16.06
CA ASP A 104 -0.08 -5.43 -17.48
C ASP A 104 -0.22 -6.88 -17.97
N GLN A 105 0.72 -7.75 -17.60
CA GLN A 105 0.66 -9.18 -17.87
C GLN A 105 -0.54 -9.85 -17.17
N LEU A 106 -0.90 -9.43 -15.96
CA LEU A 106 -2.06 -9.92 -15.20
C LEU A 106 -3.39 -9.46 -15.82
N LEU A 107 -3.46 -8.20 -16.24
CA LEU A 107 -4.59 -7.61 -16.96
C LEU A 107 -4.75 -8.24 -18.36
N SER A 108 -3.65 -8.58 -19.02
CA SER A 108 -3.63 -9.22 -20.34
C SER A 108 -3.88 -10.73 -20.30
N SER A 109 -3.60 -11.41 -19.17
CA SER A 109 -3.86 -12.85 -18.99
C SER A 109 -5.21 -13.15 -18.32
N GLY A 110 -5.85 -12.16 -17.69
CA GLY A 110 -7.19 -12.24 -17.11
C GLY A 110 -8.30 -12.18 -18.16
N GLY A 111 -8.34 -13.18 -19.04
CA GLY A 111 -9.54 -13.48 -19.80
C GLY A 111 -10.69 -13.74 -18.83
N VAL A 112 -11.74 -12.94 -18.92
CA VAL A 112 -13.07 -13.30 -18.40
C VAL A 112 -13.56 -14.52 -19.18
N GLU A 113 -13.09 -15.70 -18.78
CA GLU A 113 -13.76 -16.93 -19.15
C GLU A 113 -15.17 -16.86 -18.55
N ASN A 114 -16.15 -16.82 -19.45
CA ASN A 114 -17.58 -16.84 -19.19
C ASN A 114 -17.91 -17.94 -18.17
N MET A 115 -17.99 -17.58 -16.89
CA MET A 115 -18.78 -18.37 -15.96
C MET A 115 -20.22 -18.03 -16.28
N ASP A 116 -20.84 -18.87 -17.12
CA ASP A 116 -22.28 -18.86 -17.35
C ASP A 116 -22.98 -18.84 -15.99
N PHE A 117 -23.50 -17.67 -15.62
CA PHE A 117 -24.29 -17.50 -14.42
C PHE A 117 -25.64 -18.18 -14.70
N ASN A 118 -25.67 -19.50 -14.49
CA ASN A 118 -26.87 -20.31 -14.63
C ASN A 118 -27.90 -19.74 -13.65
N GLY A 119 -28.94 -19.11 -14.20
CA GLY A 119 -30.04 -18.51 -13.48
C GLY A 119 -30.78 -19.58 -12.68
N GLY A 120 -30.39 -19.76 -11.43
CA GLY A 120 -31.13 -20.49 -10.42
C GLY A 120 -32.07 -19.54 -9.69
N ASP A 121 -33.26 -19.38 -10.24
CA ASP A 121 -34.42 -18.79 -9.59
C ASP A 121 -34.62 -19.40 -8.19
N ARG A 122 -34.40 -18.60 -7.14
CA ARG A 122 -34.82 -18.92 -5.77
C ARG A 122 -35.84 -17.88 -5.32
N SER A 123 -37.02 -18.03 -5.91
CA SER A 123 -38.27 -17.59 -5.31
C SER A 123 -38.48 -18.31 -3.97
N ASP A 124 -38.20 -17.64 -2.85
CA ASP A 124 -38.73 -18.03 -1.54
C ASP A 124 -39.53 -16.87 -0.94
N VAL A 125 -40.77 -16.83 -1.43
CA VAL A 125 -42.03 -16.58 -0.71
C VAL A 125 -41.90 -16.51 0.83
N VAL A 126 -42.24 -15.32 1.34
CA VAL A 126 -43.22 -15.03 2.42
C VAL A 126 -43.06 -15.65 3.82
N SER A 127 -43.20 -14.72 4.78
CA SER A 127 -43.73 -14.85 6.15
C SER A 127 -42.84 -15.40 7.26
N ASN A 128 -42.65 -14.55 8.28
CA ASN A 128 -42.91 -14.87 9.69
C ASN A 128 -43.07 -13.52 10.42
N LYS A 129 -44.30 -13.13 10.77
CA LYS A 129 -45.08 -13.41 12.00
C LYS A 129 -44.88 -12.29 13.01
#